data_AF-A0A920EE28-F1
#
_entry.id   AF-A0A920EE28-F1
#
_cell.length_a   1.000
_cell.length_b   1.000
_cell.length_c   1.000
_cell.angle_alpha   90.00
_cell.angle_beta   90.00
_cell.angle_gamma   90.00
#
_symmetry.space_group_name_H-M   'P 1'
#
loop_
_entity.id
_entity.type
_entity.pdbx_description
1 polymer ?
#
loop_
_entity_poly.entity_id
_entity_poly.type
_entity_poly.pdbx_seq_one_letter_code
_entity_poly.pdbx_strand_id
1 'polypeptide(L)' 'MIGSVYEQSLDSSTRRHGGVHYTPYEVAKRLARITLSELPSGPICDPSVGGGAFLLAVAEYLSEKEYLQRR' A
#
# COMPACT_ATOMS: atom_id res chain seq x y z
N MET A 1 -0.62 -3.26 -10.68
CA MET A 1 -1.64 -2.36 -10.08
C MET A 1 -2.12 -1.37 -11.13
N ILE A 2 -3.42 -1.03 -11.15
CA ILE A 2 -3.99 -0.07 -12.11
C ILE A 2 -3.50 1.36 -11.84
N GLY A 3 -3.15 1.71 -10.58
CA GLY A 3 -2.70 3.06 -10.20
C GLY A 3 -1.46 3.56 -10.97
N SER A 4 -0.45 2.71 -11.20
CA SER A 4 0.74 3.12 -11.96
C SER A 4 0.44 3.37 -13.44
N VAL A 5 -0.54 2.66 -14.01
CA VAL A 5 -1.00 2.86 -15.39
C VAL A 5 -1.82 4.16 -15.49
N TYR A 6 -2.67 4.44 -14.50
CA TYR A 6 -3.41 5.70 -14.41
C TYR A 6 -2.46 6.90 -14.25
N GLU A 7 -1.43 6.80 -13.40
CA GLU A 7 -0.39 7.85 -13.30
C GLU A 7 0.28 8.12 -14.65
N GLN A 8 0.67 7.05 -15.37
CA GLN A 8 1.31 7.16 -16.66
C GLN A 8 0.41 7.73 -17.76
N SER A 9 -0.92 7.67 -17.58
CA SER A 9 -1.89 8.24 -18.51
C SER A 9 -2.15 9.74 -18.33
N LEU A 10 -1.72 10.32 -17.19
CA LEU A 10 -1.91 11.74 -16.89
C LEU A 10 -0.74 12.59 -17.38
N ASP A 11 -1.06 13.78 -17.90
CA ASP A 11 -0.03 14.77 -18.22
C ASP A 11 0.71 15.24 -16.94
N SER A 12 1.92 15.78 -17.13
CA SER A 12 2.82 16.18 -16.05
C SER A 12 2.29 17.32 -15.18
N SER A 13 1.42 18.19 -15.72
CA SER A 13 0.77 19.27 -14.98
C SER A 13 -0.34 18.73 -14.08
N THR A 14 -1.15 17.81 -14.59
CA THR A 14 -2.25 17.15 -13.88
C THR A 14 -1.75 16.25 -12.75
N ARG A 15 -0.66 15.50 -12.96
CA ARG A 15 -0.03 14.70 -11.89
C ARG A 15 0.42 15.56 -10.71
N ARG A 16 1.09 16.68 -11.00
CA ARG A 16 1.72 17.54 -9.99
C ARG A 16 0.68 18.38 -9.22
N HIS A 17 -0.34 18.90 -9.90
CA HIS A 17 -1.41 19.65 -9.25
C HIS A 17 -2.41 18.76 -8.50
N GLY A 18 -2.64 17.52 -8.96
CA GLY A 18 -3.56 16.57 -8.31
C GLY A 18 -2.93 15.70 -7.21
N GLY A 19 -1.62 15.81 -6.97
CA GLY A 19 -0.91 14.94 -6.02
C GLY A 19 -0.91 13.46 -6.43
N VAL A 20 -1.05 13.17 -7.72
CA VAL A 20 -1.22 11.81 -8.24
C VAL A 20 0.16 11.16 -8.45
N HIS A 21 0.77 10.75 -7.35
CA HIS A 21 1.99 9.96 -7.31
C HIS A 21 1.69 8.63 -6.62
N TYR A 22 1.74 7.52 -7.36
CA TYR A 22 1.41 6.23 -6.78
C TYR A 22 2.64 5.58 -6.15
N THR A 23 2.47 5.12 -4.92
CA THR A 23 3.48 4.33 -4.23
C THR A 23 3.74 3.02 -5.00
N PRO A 24 4.99 2.73 -5.40
CA PRO A 24 5.35 1.42 -5.94
C PRO A 24 5.04 0.32 -4.93
N TYR A 25 4.47 -0.79 -5.38
CA TYR A 25 3.97 -1.84 -4.49
C TYR A 25 5.06 -2.42 -3.56
N GLU A 26 6.28 -2.61 -4.07
CA GLU A 26 7.40 -3.12 -3.27
C GLU A 26 7.77 -2.22 -2.08
N VAL A 27 7.61 -0.90 -2.24
CA VAL A 27 7.82 0.05 -1.13
C VAL A 27 6.73 -0.14 -0.08
N ALA A 28 5.47 -0.22 -0.50
CA ALA A 28 4.34 -0.47 0.40
C ALA A 28 4.48 -1.80 1.15
N LYS A 29 4.89 -2.87 0.45
CA LYS A 29 5.14 -4.20 1.00
C LYS A 29 6.24 -4.20 2.05
N ARG A 30 7.37 -3.54 1.76
CA ARG A 30 8.48 -3.45 2.73
C ARG A 30 8.09 -2.62 3.95
N LEU A 31 7.39 -1.50 3.76
CA LEU A 31 6.95 -0.67 4.88
C LEU A 31 5.95 -1.42 5.78
N ALA A 32 4.96 -2.09 5.20
CA ALA A 32 3.99 -2.89 5.96
C ALA A 32 4.67 -3.95 6.84
N ARG A 33 5.68 -4.65 6.30
CA ARG A 33 6.45 -5.65 7.05
C ARG A 33 7.20 -5.07 8.25
N ILE A 34 7.88 -3.93 8.07
CA ILE A 34 8.64 -3.26 9.14
C ILE A 34 7.68 -2.78 10.24
N THR A 35 6.59 -2.13 9.84
CA THR A 35 5.64 -1.53 10.78
C THR A 35 4.86 -2.60 11.58
N LEU A 36 4.38 -3.65 10.91
CA LEU A 36 3.52 -4.66 11.53
C LEU A 36 4.29 -5.78 12.25
N SER A 37 5.62 -5.86 12.09
CA SER A 37 6.43 -6.78 12.90
C SER A 37 6.56 -6.32 14.35
N GLU A 38 6.41 -5.03 14.62
CA GLU A 38 6.64 -4.44 15.95
C GLU A 38 5.36 -3.96 16.64
N LEU A 39 4.26 -3.82 15.90
CA LEU A 39 3.00 -3.30 16.43
C LEU A 39 2.02 -4.41 16.84
N PRO A 40 1.24 -4.19 17.92
CA PRO A 40 0.13 -5.08 18.26
C PRO A 40 -0.97 -5.02 17.19
N SER A 41 -1.74 -6.10 17.06
CA SER A 41 -2.87 -6.16 16.13
C SER A 41 -3.91 -5.09 16.45
N GLY A 42 -4.41 -4.42 15.42
CA GLY A 42 -5.41 -3.37 15.55
C GLY A 42 -5.93 -2.89 14.19
N PRO A 43 -6.89 -1.95 14.18
CA PRO A 43 -7.40 -1.36 12.95
C PRO A 43 -6.30 -0.55 12.25
N ILE A 44 -6.29 -0.60 10.92
CA ILE A 44 -5.31 0.09 10.07
C ILE A 44 -6.06 1.07 9.18
N CYS A 45 -5.55 2.30 9.10
CA CYS A 45 -6.15 3.40 8.35
C CYS A 45 -5.08 4.09 7.48
N ASP A 46 -5.41 4.32 6.21
CA ASP A 46 -4.65 5.19 5.32
C ASP A 46 -5.60 6.33 4.87
N PRO A 47 -5.46 7.55 5.43
CA PRO A 47 -6.36 8.66 5.15
C PRO A 47 -6.21 9.24 3.73
N SER A 48 -5.17 8.84 3.00
CA SER A 48 -4.84 9.34 1.65
C SER A 48 -4.53 8.18 0.70
N VAL A 49 -5.41 7.17 0.71
CA VAL A 49 -5.11 5.84 0.18
C VAL A 49 -4.74 5.78 -1.31
N GLY A 50 -5.19 6.75 -2.11
CA GLY A 50 -4.96 6.78 -3.55
C GLY A 50 -5.31 5.44 -4.20
N GLY A 51 -4.30 4.75 -4.72
CA GLY A 51 -4.46 3.44 -5.38
C GLY A 51 -4.54 2.21 -4.47
N GLY A 52 -4.58 2.37 -3.14
CA GLY A 52 -4.74 1.21 -2.24
C GLY A 52 -3.45 0.49 -1.85
N ALA A 53 -2.28 0.94 -2.33
CA ALA A 53 -1.03 0.17 -2.26
C ALA A 53 -0.68 -0.29 -0.84
N PHE A 54 -0.79 0.60 0.15
CA PHE A 54 -0.47 0.32 1.55
C PHE A 54 -1.48 -0.64 2.18
N LEU A 55 -2.78 -0.43 1.97
CA LEU A 55 -3.81 -1.32 2.53
C LEU A 55 -3.74 -2.73 1.94
N LEU A 56 -3.43 -2.85 0.63
CA LEU A 56 -3.21 -4.15 -0.02
C LEU A 56 -1.98 -4.86 0.55
N ALA A 57 -0.85 -4.16 0.70
CA ALA A 57 0.37 -4.72 1.28
C ALA A 57 0.17 -5.19 2.72
N VAL A 58 -0.58 -4.43 3.52
CA VAL A 58 -0.99 -4.79 4.88
C VAL A 58 -1.85 -6.07 4.88
N ALA A 59 -2.85 -6.15 4.01
CA ALA A 59 -3.73 -7.31 3.93
C ALA A 59 -2.96 -8.58 3.53
N GLU A 60 -2.04 -8.48 2.56
CA GLU A 60 -1.14 -9.58 2.18
C GLU A 60 -0.31 -10.05 3.38
N TYR A 61 0.34 -9.14 4.10
CA TYR A 61 1.16 -9.48 5.27
C TYR A 61 0.35 -10.18 6.37
N LEU A 62 -0.84 -9.67 6.69
CA LEU A 62 -1.70 -10.27 7.73
C LEU A 62 -2.18 -11.67 7.31
N SER A 63 -2.53 -11.86 6.04
CA SER A 63 -2.91 -13.16 5.49
C SER A 63 -1.76 -14.17 5.56
N GLU A 64 -0.54 -13.77 5.18
CA GLU A 64 0.67 -14.59 5.30
C GLU A 64 0.93 -15.00 6.75
N LYS A 65 0.85 -14.05 7.69
CA LYS A 65 1.07 -14.29 9.12
C LYS A 65 0.03 -15.25 9.71
N GLU A 66 -1.24 -15.07 9.36
CA GLU A 66 -2.34 -15.92 9.83
C GLU A 66 -2.22 -17.35 9.26
N TYR A 67 -1.77 -17.50 8.02
CA TYR A 67 -1.49 -18.82 7.43
C TYR A 67 -0.37 -19.54 8.19
N LEU A 68 0.73 -18.85 8.52
CA LEU A 68 1.84 -19.43 9.27
C LEU A 68 1.47 -19.84 10.69
N GLN A 69 0.59 -19.08 11.35
CA GLN A 69 0.11 -19.40 12.71
C GLN A 69 -0.84 -20.60 12.77
N ARG A 70 -1.41 -21.00 11.63
CA ARG A 70 -2.34 -22.14 11.52
C ARG A 70 -1.68 -23.47 11.12
N ARG A 71 -0.37 -23.48 10.85
CA ARG A 71 0.42 -24.69 10.56
C ARG A 71 1.18 -25.13 11.81
#